data_AF-A0A938GXZ0-F1
#
_entry.id   AF-A0A938GXZ0-F1
#
_cell.length_a   1.000
_cell.length_b   1.000
_cell.length_c   1.000
_cell.angle_alpha   90.00
_cell.angle_beta   90.00
_cell.angle_gamma   90.00
#
_symmetry.space_group_name_H-M   'P 1'
#
loop_
_entity.id
_entity.type
_entity.pdbx_description
1 polymer ?
#
loop_
_entity_poly.entity_id
_entity_poly.type
_entity_poly.pdbx_seq_one_letter_code
_entity_poly.pdbx_strand_id
1 'polypeptide(L)'
;MMLAYSLREGTKDVDAIYQPRELLRPLLAEVASELNLDPDWLNDQVRQFAPNDGGKADIPFEGLKGIAGISVFRPTARKMLAMKARAARLPRPGHGGDLHDLA
;
A
#
# COMPACT_ATOMS: atom_id res chain seq x y z
N MET A 1 7.39 -10.51 25.61
CA MET A 1 7.41 -9.87 24.28
C MET A 1 5.97 -9.68 23.86
N MET A 2 5.54 -8.44 23.60
CA MET A 2 4.13 -8.10 23.38
C MET A 2 3.95 -7.60 21.95
N LEU A 3 3.18 -8.34 21.17
CA LEU A 3 2.84 -8.01 19.79
C LEU A 3 1.85 -6.83 19.80
N ALA A 4 2.34 -5.61 19.58
CA ALA A 4 1.48 -4.42 19.55
C ALA A 4 1.18 -4.03 18.09
N TYR A 5 0.03 -4.48 17.61
CA TYR A 5 -0.59 -3.96 16.38
C TYR A 5 -0.88 -2.46 16.62
N SER A 6 -0.32 -1.56 15.80
CA SER A 6 -0.53 -0.09 15.84
C SER A 6 0.51 0.79 16.58
N LEU A 7 1.80 0.43 16.58
CA LEU A 7 2.87 1.25 17.18
C LEU A 7 3.21 2.57 16.44
N ARG A 8 2.80 2.75 15.17
CA ARG A 8 3.04 3.96 14.36
C ARG A 8 2.16 3.99 13.11
N GLU A 9 1.65 5.16 12.74
CA GLU A 9 1.12 5.44 11.39
C GLU A 9 2.30 5.49 10.41
N GLY A 10 2.77 4.30 10.00
CA GLY A 10 4.04 4.13 9.27
C GLY A 10 3.91 3.91 7.77
N THR A 11 2.71 3.65 7.26
CA THR A 11 2.48 3.49 5.82
C THR A 11 2.32 4.85 5.19
N LYS A 12 3.44 5.39 4.67
CA LYS A 12 3.44 6.59 3.83
C LYS A 12 3.18 6.29 2.36
N ASP A 13 3.40 5.04 1.95
CA ASP A 13 3.35 4.65 0.54
C ASP A 13 1.96 4.07 0.21
N VAL A 14 1.31 4.65 -0.80
CA VAL A 14 0.09 4.10 -1.41
C VAL A 14 0.49 3.37 -2.68
N ASP A 15 0.26 2.07 -2.71
CA ASP A 15 0.45 1.24 -3.91
C ASP A 15 -0.87 1.14 -4.68
N ALA A 16 -0.84 1.37 -6.00
CA ALA A 16 -2.03 1.29 -6.82
C ALA A 16 -1.78 0.66 -8.19
N ILE A 17 -2.80 -0.01 -8.71
CA ILE A 17 -2.88 -0.41 -10.12
C ILE A 17 -3.96 0.44 -10.75
N TYR A 18 -3.62 1.16 -11.81
CA TYR A 18 -4.55 2.00 -12.53
C TYR A 18 -4.38 1.87 -14.04
N GLN A 19 -5.48 2.04 -14.77
CA GLN A 19 -5.55 1.90 -16.23
C GLN A 19 -6.72 2.78 -16.74
N PRO A 20 -6.57 3.51 -17.86
CA PRO A 20 -5.35 3.68 -18.67
C PRO A 20 -4.34 4.63 -18.02
N ARG A 21 -3.04 4.28 -18.09
CA ARG A 21 -1.99 5.05 -17.38
C ARG A 21 -1.77 6.43 -17.97
N GLU A 22 -1.83 6.51 -19.28
CA GLU A 22 -1.60 7.72 -20.08
C GLU A 22 -2.66 8.78 -19.78
N LEU A 23 -3.90 8.34 -19.55
CA LEU A 23 -5.02 9.20 -19.19
C LEU A 23 -4.98 9.64 -17.73
N LEU A 24 -4.59 8.73 -16.82
CA LEU A 24 -4.65 8.97 -15.39
C LEU A 24 -3.42 9.72 -14.84
N ARG A 25 -2.24 9.58 -15.45
CA ARG A 25 -1.01 10.25 -14.99
C ARG A 25 -1.17 11.78 -14.80
N PRO A 26 -1.72 12.54 -15.77
CA PRO A 26 -1.94 13.97 -15.60
C PRO A 26 -2.85 14.30 -14.42
N LEU A 27 -3.90 13.49 -14.21
CA LEU A 27 -4.86 13.67 -13.11
C LEU A 27 -4.22 13.38 -11.75
N LEU A 28 -3.34 12.36 -11.67
CA LEU A 28 -2.59 12.07 -10.44
C LEU A 28 -1.62 13.21 -10.07
N ALA A 29 -1.04 13.88 -11.06
CA ALA A 29 -0.19 15.05 -10.85
C ALA A 29 -1.00 16.27 -10.39
N GLU A 30 -2.21 16.46 -10.90
CA GLU A 30 -3.15 17.48 -10.43
C GLU A 30 -3.50 17.26 -8.96
N VAL A 31 -3.88 16.04 -8.58
CA VAL A 31 -4.13 15.67 -7.16
C VAL A 31 -2.89 15.92 -6.29
N ALA A 32 -1.69 15.58 -6.78
CA ALA A 32 -0.46 15.85 -6.05
C ALA A 32 -0.26 17.35 -5.80
N SER A 33 -0.53 18.19 -6.80
CA SER A 33 -0.45 19.64 -6.69
C SER A 33 -1.50 20.21 -5.73
N GLU A 34 -2.74 19.76 -5.81
CA GLU A 34 -3.84 20.24 -4.96
C GLU A 34 -3.62 19.90 -3.49
N LEU A 35 -3.07 18.72 -3.21
CA LEU A 35 -2.84 18.21 -1.85
C LEU A 35 -1.42 18.45 -1.34
N ASN A 36 -0.58 19.12 -2.14
CA ASN A 36 0.84 19.37 -1.84
C ASN A 36 1.61 18.08 -1.48
N LEU A 37 1.42 17.04 -2.28
CA LEU A 37 2.09 15.74 -2.17
C LEU A 37 3.31 15.67 -3.10
N ASP A 38 4.18 14.70 -2.85
CA ASP A 38 5.27 14.38 -3.77
C ASP A 38 4.70 13.96 -5.15
N PRO A 39 5.31 14.35 -6.28
CA PRO A 39 4.85 13.92 -7.61
C PRO A 39 4.75 12.39 -7.77
N ASP A 40 5.57 11.63 -7.04
CA ASP A 40 5.60 10.17 -7.06
C ASP A 40 4.87 9.54 -5.85
N TRP A 41 3.90 10.27 -5.27
CA TRP A 41 3.13 9.83 -4.08
C TRP A 41 2.37 8.51 -4.26
N LEU A 42 2.05 8.12 -5.50
CA LEU A 42 1.31 6.90 -5.83
C LEU A 42 2.22 5.91 -6.58
N ASN A 43 2.58 4.81 -5.93
CA ASN A 43 3.45 3.80 -6.49
C ASN A 43 2.67 2.79 -7.36
N ASP A 44 2.99 2.70 -8.65
CA ASP A 44 2.35 1.76 -9.58
C ASP A 44 3.18 0.50 -9.90
N GLN A 45 4.35 0.36 -9.27
CA GLN A 45 5.25 -0.78 -9.48
C GLN A 45 4.75 -2.08 -8.81
N VAL A 46 3.66 -2.00 -8.03
CA VAL A 46 3.03 -3.14 -7.35
C VAL A 46 2.37 -4.13 -8.31
N ARG A 47 2.14 -3.74 -9.58
CA ARG A 47 1.38 -4.52 -10.57
C ARG A 47 1.86 -5.97 -10.73
N GLN A 48 3.17 -6.21 -10.62
CA GLN A 48 3.75 -7.56 -10.74
C GLN A 48 3.55 -8.43 -9.48
N PHE A 49 3.14 -7.81 -8.37
CA PHE A 49 3.02 -8.45 -7.05
C PHE A 49 1.58 -8.49 -6.52
N ALA A 50 0.68 -7.66 -7.06
CA ALA A 50 -0.71 -7.58 -6.65
C ALA A 50 -1.64 -8.14 -7.74
N PRO A 51 -2.60 -9.02 -7.38
CA PRO A 51 -3.64 -9.46 -8.29
C PRO A 51 -4.64 -8.32 -8.58
N ASN A 52 -5.21 -8.31 -9.79
CA ASN A 52 -6.06 -7.22 -10.30
C ASN A 52 -7.38 -7.04 -9.51
N ASP A 53 -7.80 -8.03 -8.73
CA ASP A 53 -9.11 -8.13 -8.08
C ASP A 53 -9.03 -8.23 -6.53
N GLY A 54 -7.85 -8.03 -5.96
CA GLY A 54 -7.58 -8.34 -4.55
C GLY A 54 -7.38 -9.84 -4.36
N GLY A 55 -6.26 -10.22 -3.75
CA GLY A 55 -5.92 -11.63 -3.59
C GLY A 55 -6.88 -12.33 -2.64
N LYS A 56 -6.94 -13.66 -2.67
CA LYS A 56 -7.79 -14.50 -1.79
C LYS A 56 -7.73 -14.17 -0.29
N ALA A 57 -6.68 -13.48 0.16
CA ALA A 57 -6.46 -13.11 1.57
C ALA A 57 -6.47 -11.58 1.79
N ASP A 58 -7.04 -10.81 0.86
CA ASP A 58 -7.28 -9.39 1.00
C ASP A 58 -8.71 -9.10 1.46
N ILE A 59 -8.87 -8.04 2.24
CA ILE A 59 -10.13 -7.60 2.84
C ILE A 59 -10.50 -6.27 2.15
N PRO A 60 -11.70 -6.15 1.57
CA PRO A 60 -12.18 -4.88 1.03
C PRO A 60 -12.22 -3.79 2.12
N PHE A 61 -11.94 -2.55 1.72
CA PHE A 61 -12.07 -1.40 2.60
C PHE A 61 -13.53 -0.91 2.58
N GLU A 62 -14.34 -1.37 3.54
CA GLU A 62 -15.79 -1.12 3.56
C GLU A 62 -16.17 0.37 3.48
N GLY A 63 -15.39 1.28 4.07
CA GLY A 63 -15.65 2.73 4.04
C GLY A 63 -15.49 3.39 2.66
N LEU A 64 -14.88 2.69 1.70
CA LEU A 64 -14.69 3.15 0.31
C LEU A 64 -15.40 2.22 -0.69
N LYS A 65 -16.27 1.34 -0.19
CA LYS A 65 -17.04 0.42 -1.01
C LYS A 65 -18.14 1.18 -1.75
N GLY A 66 -18.29 0.88 -3.04
CA GLY A 66 -19.35 1.45 -3.88
C GLY A 66 -18.94 2.65 -4.73
N ILE A 67 -17.68 3.11 -4.64
CA ILE A 67 -17.15 4.11 -5.58
C ILE A 67 -16.90 3.43 -6.93
N ALA A 68 -17.64 3.86 -7.95
CA ALA A 68 -17.52 3.28 -9.29
C ALA A 68 -16.09 3.43 -9.83
N GLY A 69 -15.50 2.32 -10.28
CA GLY A 69 -14.15 2.29 -10.85
C GLY A 69 -13.01 2.33 -9.83
N ILE A 70 -13.30 2.36 -8.52
CA ILE A 70 -12.27 2.30 -7.47
C ILE A 70 -12.50 1.05 -6.62
N SER A 71 -11.42 0.32 -6.36
CA SER A 71 -11.43 -0.82 -5.45
C SER A 71 -10.24 -0.70 -4.52
N VAL A 72 -10.51 -0.72 -3.22
CA VAL A 72 -9.50 -0.56 -2.18
C VAL A 72 -9.51 -1.79 -1.29
N PHE A 73 -8.34 -2.37 -1.10
CA PHE A 73 -8.15 -3.60 -0.33
C PHE A 73 -7.01 -3.43 0.67
N ARG A 74 -7.07 -4.22 1.75
CA ARG A 74 -5.98 -4.37 2.71
C ARG A 74 -5.65 -5.85 2.91
N PRO A 75 -4.38 -6.23 3.13
CA PRO A 75 -4.05 -7.61 3.45
C PRO A 75 -4.63 -8.02 4.80
N THR A 76 -5.03 -9.29 4.94
CA THR A 76 -5.25 -9.88 6.27
C THR A 76 -3.98 -9.79 7.11
N ALA A 77 -4.11 -9.77 8.44
CA ALA A 77 -2.95 -9.76 9.35
C ALA A 77 -1.95 -10.91 9.05
N ARG A 78 -2.47 -12.11 8.73
CA ARG A 78 -1.64 -13.26 8.33
C ARG A 78 -0.87 -13.01 7.04
N LYS A 79 -1.54 -12.48 6.01
CA LYS A 79 -0.89 -12.13 4.74
C LYS A 79 0.17 -11.06 4.96
N MET A 80 -0.13 -10.04 5.77
CA MET A 80 0.81 -8.96 6.07
C MET A 80 2.06 -9.48 6.78
N LEU A 81 1.91 -10.34 7.78
CA LEU A 81 3.02 -10.99 8.47
C LEU A 81 3.88 -11.82 7.51
N ALA A 82 3.25 -12.63 6.65
CA ALA A 82 3.97 -13.43 5.66
C ALA A 82 4.75 -12.57 4.66
N MET A 83 4.18 -11.45 4.22
CA MET A 83 4.86 -10.50 3.33
C MET A 83 6.08 -9.87 4.01
N LYS A 84 5.95 -9.45 5.28
CA LYS A 84 7.06 -8.90 6.07
C LYS A 84 8.18 -9.93 6.29
N ALA A 85 7.80 -11.15 6.67
CA ALA A 85 8.75 -12.25 6.87
C ALA A 85 9.50 -12.60 5.57
N ARG A 86 8.80 -12.61 4.43
CA ARG A 86 9.41 -12.88 3.12
C ARG A 86 10.32 -11.75 2.65
N ALA A 87 9.94 -10.49 2.90
CA ALA A 87 10.73 -9.33 2.49
C ALA A 87 12.04 -9.21 3.30
N ALA A 88 12.00 -9.55 4.60
CA ALA A 88 13.15 -9.63 5.50
C ALA A 88 14.11 -8.44 5.36
N ARG A 89 13.57 -7.23 5.13
CA ARG A 89 14.37 -6.05 4.82
C ARG A 89 15.14 -5.61 6.06
N LEU A 90 16.44 -5.39 5.89
CA LEU A 90 17.28 -4.77 6.91
C LEU A 90 16.89 -3.29 7.11
N PRO A 91 17.11 -2.74 8.32
CA PRO A 91 16.95 -1.32 8.57
C PRO A 91 17.82 -0.48 7.62
N ARG A 92 17.30 0.68 7.22
CA ARG A 92 18.02 1.72 6.45
C ARG A 92 17.78 3.08 7.11
N PRO A 93 18.59 4.12 6.82
CA PRO A 93 18.30 5.47 7.32
C PRO A 93 16.85 5.87 7.01
N GLY A 94 16.08 6.21 8.05
CA GLY A 94 14.66 6.56 7.93
C GLY A 94 13.65 5.39 7.82
N HIS A 95 14.10 4.13 7.76
CA HIS A 95 13.24 2.95 7.65
C HIS A 95 13.70 1.82 8.58
N GLY A 96 12.86 1.43 9.54
CA GLY A 96 13.21 0.47 10.59
C GLY A 96 13.46 -0.98 10.15
N GLY A 97 13.19 -1.31 8.88
CA GLY A 97 13.25 -2.68 8.37
C GLY A 97 12.10 -3.56 8.88
N ASP A 98 12.06 -4.80 8.42
CA ASP A 98 10.96 -5.72 8.74
C ASP A 98 11.19 -6.46 10.07
N LEU A 99 12.40 -6.46 10.63
CA LEU A 99 12.70 -7.13 11.90
C LEU A 99 11.84 -6.58 13.05
N HIS A 100 11.56 -5.27 13.04
CA HIS A 100 10.68 -4.64 14.02
C HIS A 100 9.21 -5.10 13.88
N ASP A 101 8.78 -5.47 12.68
CA ASP A 101 7.41 -5.90 12.43
C ASP A 101 7.21 -7.41 12.71
N LEU A 102 8.31 -8.15 12.93
CA LEU A 102 8.35 -9.59 13.18
C LEU A 102 8.61 -9.97 14.65
N ALA A 103 9.11 -9.04 15.46
CA ALA A 103 9.43 -9.22 16.88
C ALA A 103 8.24 -8.85 17.80
#